data_AF-A0A6L7HW48-F1
#
_entry.id   AF-A0A6L7HW48-F1
#
_cell.length_a   1.000
_cell.length_b   1.000
_cell.length_c   1.000
_cell.angle_alpha   90.00
_cell.angle_beta   90.00
_cell.angle_gamma   90.00
#
_symmetry.space_group_name_H-M   'P 1'
#
loop_
_entity.id
_entity.type
_entity.pdbx_description
1 polymer ?
#
loop_
_entity_poly.entity_id
_entity_poly.type
_entity_poly.pdbx_seq_one_letter_code
_entity_poly.pdbx_strand_id
1 'polypeptide(L)'
;MTTAIKHLVIVGGGSAGWMAAAMLTRMMGEQLKITLVESDEIATVGVGEASIPPLQVFNRALGLNEYEFLKATQGTYKLGIEFEHWLTQGQAYMHAFGAQGKDLALTPFRHLWLNSNPESTNDYWRYSLNFQAAKANKFQPLAQLPGTDLPGVTHAYHFDAGLYGKLLSKYSQQRGVRRIEGKITQVVLDKESGNIDYLDLADGQRVRGDLYLDCSGFRGLLIKQALKVEYEDYSQWLQCDRAIAMPTEASQPRRPYTRATAHKAGWCWQIPLQHRTGNGIVYSSQYMSDDEALSLLKKHVDSAPIGKPRTIQFTPGRVARQWQNNCVSLGLASGFLEPLESTSLHLIQSGIIRLIKLFPNQKNLDALRAEFNRQSAEEFEQIRDFIILHYKLNQRDYDPFWRHCREMSVPDTLTAKMALFSASGVINCPQESLFSESAWTQVMLGQGLMPSSAHPLAGALSQEQTAELLHNLNRIITKTTDAMASHDDYLKQHCAAQSEH
;
A
#
# COMPACT_ATOMS: atom_id res chain seq x y z
N MET A 1 34.15 9.42 -23.81
CA MET A 1 32.88 10.02 -24.27
C MET A 1 31.72 9.40 -23.51
N THR A 2 31.01 10.21 -22.73
CA THR A 2 29.82 9.85 -21.96
C THR A 2 28.65 9.61 -22.93
N THR A 3 28.06 8.40 -22.93
CA THR A 3 26.75 8.22 -23.56
C THR A 3 25.73 8.29 -22.44
N ALA A 4 25.20 9.50 -22.23
CA ALA A 4 24.09 9.73 -21.31
C ALA A 4 22.89 8.87 -21.71
N ILE A 5 22.11 8.42 -20.72
CA ILE A 5 20.85 7.70 -20.95
C ILE A 5 19.85 8.67 -21.57
N LYS A 6 19.42 8.39 -22.80
CA LYS A 6 18.48 9.22 -23.56
C LYS A 6 17.20 8.48 -23.95
N HIS A 7 17.24 7.16 -24.03
CA HIS A 7 16.08 6.34 -24.38
C HIS A 7 15.76 5.34 -23.26
N LEU A 8 14.62 5.53 -22.63
CA LEU A 8 14.05 4.62 -21.65
C LEU A 8 12.97 3.74 -22.29
N VAL A 9 13.07 2.43 -22.09
CA VAL A 9 12.05 1.46 -22.54
C VAL A 9 11.36 0.84 -21.32
N ILE A 10 10.04 0.96 -21.24
CA ILE A 10 9.20 0.39 -20.19
C ILE A 10 8.53 -0.85 -20.74
N VAL A 11 8.70 -1.99 -20.07
CA VAL A 11 8.14 -3.28 -20.48
C VAL A 11 7.02 -3.69 -19.54
N GLY A 12 5.80 -3.70 -20.07
CA GLY A 12 4.57 -3.94 -19.31
C GLY A 12 3.88 -2.63 -18.95
N GLY A 13 2.56 -2.60 -19.15
CA GLY A 13 1.71 -1.47 -18.79
C GLY A 13 1.13 -1.59 -17.38
N GLY A 14 -0.20 -1.56 -17.31
CA GLY A 14 -0.92 -1.56 -16.03
C GLY A 14 -0.57 -0.36 -15.14
N SER A 15 -0.79 -0.48 -13.84
CA SER A 15 -0.46 0.59 -12.89
C SER A 15 1.04 0.87 -12.86
N ALA A 16 1.89 -0.16 -12.78
CA ALA A 16 3.35 0.00 -12.71
C ALA A 16 3.94 0.78 -13.90
N GLY A 17 3.68 0.30 -15.13
CA GLY A 17 4.23 0.90 -16.34
C GLY A 17 3.73 2.32 -16.58
N TRP A 18 2.42 2.55 -16.40
CA TRP A 18 1.84 3.87 -16.67
C TRP A 18 2.11 4.89 -15.56
N MET A 19 2.29 4.47 -14.31
CA MET A 19 2.82 5.35 -13.25
C MET A 19 4.26 5.77 -13.55
N ALA A 20 5.10 4.82 -13.96
CA ALA A 20 6.48 5.11 -14.34
C ALA A 20 6.53 6.08 -15.53
N ALA A 21 5.82 5.79 -16.61
CA ALA A 21 5.73 6.65 -17.78
C ALA A 21 5.26 8.06 -17.42
N ALA A 22 4.16 8.19 -16.66
CA ALA A 22 3.58 9.49 -16.33
C ALA A 22 4.55 10.37 -15.52
N MET A 23 5.18 9.80 -14.48
CA MET A 23 6.10 10.56 -13.62
C MET A 23 7.41 10.89 -14.32
N LEU A 24 8.00 9.93 -15.05
CA LEU A 24 9.26 10.16 -15.76
C LEU A 24 9.09 11.16 -16.90
N THR A 25 7.99 11.10 -17.66
CA THR A 25 7.72 12.13 -18.68
C THR A 25 7.49 13.50 -18.06
N ARG A 26 6.83 13.57 -16.88
CA ARG A 26 6.61 14.84 -16.19
C ARG A 26 7.91 15.47 -15.69
N MET A 27 8.82 14.66 -15.14
CA MET A 27 10.03 15.15 -14.47
C MET A 27 11.25 15.21 -15.39
N MET A 28 11.30 14.37 -16.41
CA MET A 28 12.48 14.14 -17.25
C MET A 28 12.18 14.12 -18.75
N GLY A 29 10.99 14.58 -19.18
CA GLY A 29 10.53 14.46 -20.57
C GLY A 29 11.40 15.21 -21.60
N GLU A 30 12.13 16.24 -21.18
CA GLU A 30 13.09 16.94 -22.06
C GLU A 30 14.40 16.17 -22.23
N GLN A 31 14.75 15.34 -21.25
CA GLN A 31 16.00 14.56 -21.22
C GLN A 31 15.82 13.15 -21.77
N LEU A 32 14.60 12.60 -21.71
CA LEU A 32 14.31 11.20 -22.03
C LEU A 32 13.26 11.04 -23.12
N LYS A 33 13.63 10.27 -24.15
CA LYS A 33 12.68 9.59 -25.02
C LYS A 33 12.16 8.35 -24.29
N ILE A 34 10.84 8.25 -24.11
CA ILE A 34 10.22 7.14 -23.40
C ILE A 34 9.37 6.32 -24.37
N THR A 35 9.58 4.99 -24.36
CA THR A 35 8.77 4.02 -25.10
C THR A 35 8.22 3.00 -24.14
N LEU A 36 6.92 2.74 -24.19
CA LEU A 36 6.27 1.70 -23.39
C LEU A 36 5.75 0.60 -24.31
N VAL A 37 6.13 -0.64 -24.02
CA VAL A 37 5.66 -1.85 -24.71
C VAL A 37 4.70 -2.59 -23.79
N GLU A 38 3.45 -2.75 -24.21
CA GLU A 38 2.44 -3.55 -23.50
C GLU A 38 1.64 -4.40 -24.49
N SER A 39 0.93 -5.41 -23.99
CA SER A 39 0.06 -6.25 -24.81
C SER A 39 -1.33 -6.31 -24.20
N ASP A 40 -2.35 -6.10 -25.05
CA ASP A 40 -3.75 -6.14 -24.63
C ASP A 40 -4.19 -7.58 -24.24
N GLU A 41 -3.44 -8.60 -24.67
CA GLU A 41 -3.65 -10.01 -24.28
C GLU A 41 -3.29 -10.29 -22.81
N ILE A 42 -2.48 -9.43 -22.19
CA ILE A 42 -1.99 -9.63 -20.81
C ILE A 42 -2.88 -8.86 -19.84
N ALA A 43 -3.84 -9.55 -19.23
CA ALA A 43 -4.76 -8.97 -18.27
C ALA A 43 -4.03 -8.37 -17.06
N THR A 44 -4.29 -7.10 -16.75
CA THR A 44 -3.85 -6.48 -15.49
C THR A 44 -4.45 -7.22 -14.30
N VAL A 45 -3.77 -7.25 -13.15
CA VAL A 45 -4.26 -7.97 -11.94
C VAL A 45 -5.51 -7.29 -11.33
N GLY A 46 -5.98 -6.18 -11.93
CA GLY A 46 -7.13 -5.33 -11.60
C GLY A 46 -8.17 -5.90 -10.63
N VAL A 47 -7.84 -5.81 -9.34
CA VAL A 47 -8.77 -5.77 -8.21
C VAL A 47 -8.99 -4.30 -7.88
N GLY A 48 -10.16 -3.88 -7.39
CA GLY A 48 -10.30 -2.52 -6.87
C GLY A 48 -9.19 -2.27 -5.84
N GLU A 49 -8.34 -1.27 -6.07
CA GLU A 49 -7.12 -1.07 -5.29
C GLU A 49 -7.39 -0.06 -4.18
N ALA A 50 -6.82 -0.33 -3.01
CA ALA A 50 -6.70 0.63 -1.93
C ALA A 50 -5.30 1.25 -1.98
N SER A 51 -5.19 2.53 -1.65
CA SER A 51 -3.90 3.23 -1.56
C SER A 51 -3.62 3.71 -0.14
N ILE A 52 -2.49 4.39 -0.02
CA ILE A 52 -2.07 5.15 1.16
C ILE A 52 -1.82 6.62 0.79
N PRO A 53 -1.70 7.56 1.76
CA PRO A 53 -1.62 9.00 1.51
C PRO A 53 -0.54 9.47 0.52
N PRO A 54 0.64 8.82 0.39
CA PRO A 54 1.63 9.17 -0.63
C PRO A 54 1.10 9.30 -2.07
N LEU A 55 0.01 8.59 -2.43
CA LEU A 55 -0.62 8.73 -3.75
C LEU A 55 -1.16 10.14 -4.00
N GLN A 56 -1.55 10.89 -2.96
CA GLN A 56 -1.94 12.30 -3.13
C GLN A 56 -0.78 13.15 -3.64
N VAL A 57 0.42 12.96 -3.08
CA VAL A 57 1.63 13.69 -3.46
C VAL A 57 2.01 13.32 -4.89
N PHE A 58 1.95 12.03 -5.22
CA PHE A 58 2.20 11.54 -6.58
C PHE A 58 1.26 12.20 -7.61
N ASN A 59 -0.04 12.18 -7.37
CA ASN A 59 -1.04 12.77 -8.27
C ASN A 59 -0.87 14.29 -8.40
N ARG A 60 -0.55 14.98 -7.31
CA ARG A 60 -0.29 16.42 -7.31
C ARG A 60 0.95 16.79 -8.12
N ALA A 61 2.02 15.99 -8.05
CA ALA A 61 3.21 16.19 -8.86
C ALA A 61 2.94 16.03 -10.37
N LEU A 62 1.99 15.16 -10.74
CA LEU A 62 1.47 15.04 -12.10
C LEU A 62 0.49 16.16 -12.49
N GLY A 63 0.06 17.00 -11.53
CA GLY A 63 -0.94 18.04 -11.76
C GLY A 63 -2.36 17.50 -11.92
N LEU A 64 -2.64 16.29 -11.43
CA LEU A 64 -3.99 15.72 -11.46
C LEU A 64 -4.85 16.37 -10.37
N ASN A 65 -6.02 16.87 -10.76
CA ASN A 65 -7.04 17.31 -9.81
C ASN A 65 -7.65 16.08 -9.09
N GLU A 66 -7.80 16.16 -7.77
CA GLU A 66 -8.32 15.05 -6.95
C GLU A 66 -9.74 14.61 -7.38
N TYR A 67 -10.65 15.55 -7.59
CA TYR A 67 -12.03 15.22 -7.97
C TYR A 67 -12.11 14.59 -9.35
N GLU A 68 -11.34 15.11 -10.32
CA GLU A 68 -11.29 14.54 -11.66
C GLU A 68 -10.64 13.14 -11.66
N PHE A 69 -9.62 12.94 -10.82
CA PHE A 69 -9.04 11.61 -10.59
C PHE A 69 -10.07 10.63 -10.02
N LEU A 70 -10.82 11.01 -8.98
CA LEU A 70 -11.83 10.13 -8.37
C LEU A 70 -12.96 9.82 -9.35
N LYS A 71 -13.46 10.80 -10.11
CA LYS A 71 -14.47 10.57 -11.15
C LYS A 71 -13.97 9.60 -12.21
N ALA A 72 -12.76 9.84 -12.75
CA ALA A 72 -12.18 9.03 -13.82
C ALA A 72 -11.84 7.60 -13.39
N THR A 73 -11.68 7.35 -12.09
CA THR A 73 -11.27 6.06 -11.54
C THR A 73 -12.32 5.39 -10.68
N GLN A 74 -13.55 5.94 -10.67
CA GLN A 74 -14.66 5.46 -9.84
C GLN A 74 -14.31 5.38 -8.35
N GLY A 75 -13.43 6.28 -7.91
CA GLY A 75 -12.77 6.19 -6.62
C GLY A 75 -13.60 6.77 -5.48
N THR A 76 -13.28 6.34 -4.27
CA THR A 76 -13.79 6.89 -3.01
C THR A 76 -12.65 7.27 -2.08
N TYR A 77 -12.99 7.93 -0.97
CA TYR A 77 -12.02 8.25 0.08
C TYR A 77 -11.74 7.05 1.00
N LYS A 78 -10.52 7.00 1.53
CA LYS A 78 -10.05 6.01 2.51
C LYS A 78 -9.40 6.73 3.69
N LEU A 79 -9.85 6.43 4.91
CA LEU A 79 -9.38 7.01 6.17
C LEU A 79 -8.52 6.04 7.00
N GLY A 80 -8.51 4.76 6.64
CA GLY A 80 -7.76 3.72 7.33
C GLY A 80 -8.12 2.32 6.86
N ILE A 81 -7.69 1.33 7.63
CA ILE A 81 -8.01 -0.09 7.46
C ILE A 81 -8.59 -0.61 8.78
N GLU A 82 -9.78 -1.20 8.71
CA GLU A 82 -10.42 -1.91 9.82
C GLU A 82 -9.95 -3.36 9.83
N PHE A 83 -9.29 -3.76 10.91
CA PHE A 83 -8.84 -5.12 11.16
C PHE A 83 -9.84 -5.83 12.05
N GLU A 84 -10.59 -6.77 11.49
CA GLU A 84 -11.60 -7.55 12.19
C GLU A 84 -11.11 -8.98 12.45
N HIS A 85 -11.30 -9.45 13.67
CA HIS A 85 -11.00 -10.81 14.11
C HIS A 85 -9.50 -11.18 14.14
N TRP A 86 -8.59 -10.21 14.01
CA TRP A 86 -7.14 -10.47 13.97
C TRP A 86 -6.56 -10.89 15.33
N LEU A 87 -6.90 -10.16 16.40
CA LEU A 87 -6.46 -10.52 17.75
C LEU A 87 -7.18 -11.78 18.25
N THR A 88 -8.51 -11.70 18.35
CA THR A 88 -9.42 -12.82 18.68
C THR A 88 -10.73 -12.67 17.91
N GLN A 89 -11.52 -13.75 17.82
CA GLN A 89 -12.82 -13.71 17.15
C GLN A 89 -13.75 -12.68 17.82
N GLY A 90 -14.43 -11.86 17.01
CA GLY A 90 -15.37 -10.83 17.48
C GLY A 90 -14.75 -9.48 17.88
N GLN A 91 -13.43 -9.37 17.97
CA GLN A 91 -12.76 -8.08 18.20
C GLN A 91 -12.40 -7.37 16.89
N ALA A 92 -12.25 -6.05 16.95
CA ALA A 92 -11.80 -5.23 15.82
C ALA A 92 -11.03 -4.00 16.31
N TYR A 93 -10.08 -3.54 15.50
CA TYR A 93 -9.39 -2.27 15.68
C TYR A 93 -9.16 -1.62 14.32
N MET A 94 -8.76 -0.34 14.29
CA MET A 94 -8.43 0.34 13.04
C MET A 94 -6.98 0.79 13.03
N HIS A 95 -6.29 0.57 11.92
CA HIS A 95 -5.13 1.37 11.56
C HIS A 95 -5.65 2.59 10.79
N ALA A 96 -5.93 3.67 11.52
CA ALA A 96 -6.39 4.92 10.96
C ALA A 96 -5.21 5.77 10.49
N PHE A 97 -5.37 6.43 9.34
CA PHE A 97 -4.44 7.48 8.93
C PHE A 97 -4.55 8.69 9.87
N GLY A 98 -3.58 9.60 9.75
CA GLY A 98 -3.60 10.86 10.51
C GLY A 98 -3.02 10.74 11.92
N ALA A 99 -3.18 11.82 12.68
CA ALA A 99 -2.63 11.92 14.02
C ALA A 99 -3.55 11.24 15.06
N GLN A 100 -2.93 10.81 16.16
CA GLN A 100 -3.64 10.38 17.36
C GLN A 100 -3.44 11.40 18.46
N GLY A 101 -4.53 12.00 18.95
CA GLY A 101 -4.51 12.95 20.06
C GLY A 101 -3.57 14.13 19.80
N LYS A 102 -2.84 14.54 20.85
CA LYS A 102 -1.90 15.66 20.81
C LYS A 102 -0.62 15.31 21.58
N ASP A 103 0.52 15.43 20.91
CA ASP A 103 1.82 15.32 21.56
C ASP A 103 2.09 16.52 22.47
N LEU A 104 2.79 16.30 23.58
CA LEU A 104 3.20 17.35 24.52
C LEU A 104 4.72 17.50 24.51
N ALA A 105 5.20 18.53 23.82
CA ALA A 105 6.63 18.76 23.58
C ALA A 105 7.31 17.49 23.01
N LEU A 106 8.21 16.86 23.77
CA LEU A 106 8.92 15.63 23.39
C LEU A 106 8.19 14.35 23.85
N THR A 107 6.95 14.45 24.29
CA THR A 107 6.16 13.32 24.80
C THR A 107 5.05 12.97 23.81
N PRO A 108 5.23 11.90 23.01
CA PRO A 108 4.17 11.40 22.14
C PRO A 108 2.89 11.09 22.90
N PHE A 109 1.74 11.37 22.27
CA PHE A 109 0.40 11.25 22.86
C PHE A 109 0.15 9.91 23.53
N ARG A 110 0.68 8.81 22.96
CA ARG A 110 0.56 7.46 23.52
C ARG A 110 1.03 7.37 24.97
N HIS A 111 2.05 8.12 25.38
CA HIS A 111 2.53 8.09 26.77
C HIS A 111 1.61 8.87 27.71
N LEU A 112 0.99 9.96 27.24
CA LEU A 112 -0.05 10.67 27.99
C LEU A 112 -1.28 9.79 28.19
N TRP A 113 -1.68 9.09 27.12
CA TRP A 113 -2.78 8.12 27.18
C TRP A 113 -2.46 6.96 28.14
N LEU A 114 -1.27 6.35 28.06
CA LEU A 114 -0.85 5.31 29.01
C LEU A 114 -0.83 5.82 30.47
N ASN A 115 -0.34 7.03 30.70
CA ASN A 115 -0.27 7.64 32.04
C ASN A 115 -1.65 7.96 32.63
N SER A 116 -2.68 8.08 31.80
CA SER A 116 -4.07 8.20 32.24
C SER A 116 -4.67 6.89 32.78
N ASN A 117 -3.89 5.80 32.76
CA ASN A 117 -4.28 4.46 33.20
C ASN A 117 -5.58 3.96 32.52
N PRO A 118 -5.55 3.78 31.19
CA PRO A 118 -6.75 3.46 30.41
C PRO A 118 -7.31 2.08 30.78
N GLU A 119 -8.63 1.97 30.90
CA GLU A 119 -9.31 0.70 31.22
C GLU A 119 -9.25 -0.29 30.05
N SER A 120 -9.15 0.21 28.81
CA SER A 120 -9.11 -0.59 27.59
C SER A 120 -8.25 0.07 26.50
N THR A 121 -7.60 -0.74 25.67
CA THR A 121 -6.93 -0.27 24.45
C THR A 121 -7.89 0.41 23.48
N ASN A 122 -9.16 0.02 23.48
CA ASN A 122 -10.20 0.61 22.62
C ASN A 122 -10.37 2.12 22.86
N ASP A 123 -10.05 2.61 24.05
CA ASP A 123 -10.15 4.03 24.38
C ASP A 123 -9.15 4.88 23.61
N TYR A 124 -8.08 4.28 23.08
CA TYR A 124 -7.08 4.98 22.29
C TYR A 124 -7.73 5.68 21.08
N TRP A 125 -8.63 5.00 20.37
CA TRP A 125 -9.29 5.50 19.15
C TRP A 125 -10.31 6.62 19.36
N ARG A 126 -10.69 6.93 20.61
CA ARG A 126 -11.48 8.14 20.93
C ARG A 126 -10.76 9.42 20.49
N TYR A 127 -9.44 9.37 20.42
CA TYR A 127 -8.59 10.51 20.10
C TYR A 127 -8.13 10.55 18.63
N SER A 128 -8.78 9.81 17.72
CA SER A 128 -8.52 9.86 16.28
C SER A 128 -9.72 10.40 15.52
N LEU A 129 -9.58 11.57 14.90
CA LEU A 129 -10.63 12.13 14.03
C LEU A 129 -10.94 11.18 12.87
N ASN A 130 -9.90 10.62 12.26
CA ASN A 130 -10.03 9.67 11.17
C ASN A 130 -10.84 8.43 11.54
N PHE A 131 -10.58 7.84 12.71
CA PHE A 131 -11.34 6.69 13.20
C PHE A 131 -12.81 7.06 13.44
N GLN A 132 -13.07 8.16 14.15
CA GLN A 132 -14.44 8.57 14.46
C GLN A 132 -15.23 8.88 13.18
N ALA A 133 -14.64 9.61 12.24
CA ALA A 133 -15.24 9.87 10.93
C ALA A 133 -15.47 8.57 10.13
N ALA A 134 -14.51 7.65 10.15
CA ALA A 134 -14.64 6.38 9.45
C ALA A 134 -15.80 5.53 9.98
N LYS A 135 -15.90 5.38 11.31
CA LYS A 135 -16.99 4.65 11.98
C LYS A 135 -18.36 5.30 11.78
N ALA A 136 -18.40 6.62 11.63
CA ALA A 136 -19.62 7.36 11.33
C ALA A 136 -19.99 7.37 9.83
N ASN A 137 -19.22 6.74 8.95
CA ASN A 137 -19.35 6.83 7.48
C ASN A 137 -19.34 8.28 6.97
N LYS A 138 -18.49 9.12 7.55
CA LYS A 138 -18.38 10.55 7.23
C LYS A 138 -17.05 10.88 6.57
N PHE A 139 -17.07 11.92 5.74
CA PHE A 139 -15.87 12.47 5.13
C PHE A 139 -16.03 13.95 4.80
N GLN A 140 -15.00 14.73 5.10
CA GLN A 140 -14.87 16.13 4.72
C GLN A 140 -13.38 16.50 4.83
N PRO A 141 -12.77 17.13 3.82
CA PRO A 141 -11.39 17.56 3.91
C PRO A 141 -11.28 18.70 4.92
N LEU A 142 -10.41 18.51 5.92
CA LEU A 142 -10.10 19.49 6.94
C LEU A 142 -8.59 19.54 7.09
N ALA A 143 -8.00 20.72 6.94
CA ALA A 143 -6.57 20.90 7.19
C ALA A 143 -6.26 20.83 8.69
N GLN A 144 -7.15 21.35 9.53
CA GLN A 144 -7.05 21.41 10.99
C GLN A 144 -8.43 21.22 11.64
N LEU A 145 -8.46 20.79 12.91
CA LEU A 145 -9.70 20.72 13.69
C LEU A 145 -10.18 22.14 14.01
N PRO A 146 -11.48 22.46 13.83
CA PRO A 146 -12.00 23.80 14.05
C PRO A 146 -11.66 24.36 15.44
N GLY A 147 -11.08 25.57 15.46
CA GLY A 147 -10.71 26.27 16.70
C GLY A 147 -9.45 25.73 17.39
N THR A 148 -8.62 24.96 16.70
CA THR A 148 -7.36 24.42 17.24
C THR A 148 -6.27 24.37 16.16
N ASP A 149 -5.01 24.17 16.58
CA ASP A 149 -3.89 23.87 15.67
C ASP A 149 -3.70 22.36 15.38
N LEU A 150 -4.64 21.52 15.82
CA LEU A 150 -4.54 20.07 15.62
C LEU A 150 -4.78 19.73 14.15
N PRO A 151 -3.99 18.80 13.56
CA PRO A 151 -4.14 18.41 12.17
C PRO A 151 -5.48 17.75 11.91
N GLY A 152 -6.08 18.05 10.76
CA GLY A 152 -7.38 17.54 10.36
C GLY A 152 -7.33 16.14 9.74
N VAL A 153 -8.17 15.93 8.73
CA VAL A 153 -8.36 14.61 8.11
C VAL A 153 -7.19 14.30 7.18
N THR A 154 -6.55 13.15 7.39
CA THR A 154 -5.59 12.58 6.45
C THR A 154 -6.25 11.45 5.66
N HIS A 155 -6.17 11.44 4.35
CA HIS A 155 -6.86 10.41 3.55
C HIS A 155 -5.98 9.77 2.48
N ALA A 156 -6.52 8.72 1.89
CA ALA A 156 -6.08 8.11 0.65
C ALA A 156 -7.32 7.75 -0.16
N TYR A 157 -7.18 6.79 -1.09
CA TYR A 157 -8.24 6.47 -2.02
C TYR A 157 -8.46 4.96 -2.14
N HIS A 158 -9.71 4.59 -2.40
CA HIS A 158 -10.04 3.35 -3.10
C HIS A 158 -10.34 3.73 -4.55
N PHE A 159 -9.84 2.98 -5.53
CA PHE A 159 -10.12 3.28 -6.94
C PHE A 159 -9.96 2.06 -7.85
N ASP A 160 -10.45 2.16 -9.09
CA ASP A 160 -10.21 1.17 -10.12
C ASP A 160 -8.82 1.37 -10.74
N ALA A 161 -7.91 0.43 -10.49
CA ALA A 161 -6.54 0.48 -10.99
C ALA A 161 -6.42 0.39 -12.51
N GLY A 162 -7.35 -0.30 -13.17
CA GLY A 162 -7.43 -0.34 -14.62
C GLY A 162 -7.79 1.02 -15.20
N LEU A 163 -8.78 1.70 -14.62
CA LEU A 163 -9.14 3.07 -15.00
C LEU A 163 -8.02 4.06 -14.70
N TYR A 164 -7.31 3.90 -13.57
CA TYR A 164 -6.14 4.74 -13.26
C TYR A 164 -5.01 4.53 -14.26
N GLY A 165 -4.72 3.27 -14.65
CA GLY A 165 -3.78 2.96 -15.72
C GLY A 165 -4.15 3.62 -17.05
N LYS A 166 -5.44 3.60 -17.43
CA LYS A 166 -5.94 4.29 -18.63
C LYS A 166 -5.79 5.82 -18.54
N LEU A 167 -6.10 6.42 -17.39
CA LEU A 167 -5.93 7.85 -17.14
C LEU A 167 -4.45 8.26 -17.33
N LEU A 168 -3.54 7.52 -16.71
CA LEU A 168 -2.11 7.77 -16.81
C LEU A 168 -1.54 7.48 -18.20
N SER A 169 -2.10 6.49 -18.89
CA SER A 169 -1.77 6.20 -20.29
C SER A 169 -2.08 7.39 -21.19
N LYS A 170 -3.31 7.91 -21.10
CA LYS A 170 -3.72 9.12 -21.83
C LYS A 170 -2.83 10.31 -21.49
N TYR A 171 -2.58 10.54 -20.19
CA TYR A 171 -1.71 11.61 -19.71
C TYR A 171 -0.29 11.54 -20.30
N SER A 172 0.29 10.34 -20.35
CA SER A 172 1.66 10.09 -20.79
C SER A 172 1.81 10.23 -22.30
N GLN A 173 0.88 9.66 -23.07
CA GLN A 173 0.90 9.71 -24.53
C GLN A 173 0.73 11.15 -25.04
N GLN A 174 -0.12 11.96 -24.40
CA GLN A 174 -0.26 13.40 -24.71
C GLN A 174 1.03 14.20 -24.48
N ARG A 175 1.99 13.64 -23.74
CA ARG A 175 3.29 14.26 -23.45
C ARG A 175 4.45 13.56 -24.16
N GLY A 176 4.16 12.80 -25.22
CA GLY A 176 5.16 12.25 -26.12
C GLY A 176 5.66 10.85 -25.79
N VAL A 177 5.08 10.15 -24.81
CA VAL A 177 5.38 8.72 -24.61
C VAL A 177 4.88 7.92 -25.80
N ARG A 178 5.79 7.17 -26.43
CA ARG A 178 5.45 6.26 -27.51
C ARG A 178 4.93 4.94 -26.93
N ARG A 179 3.65 4.64 -27.12
CA ARG A 179 3.08 3.31 -26.87
C ARG A 179 3.38 2.39 -28.06
N ILE A 180 3.80 1.17 -27.78
CA ILE A 180 3.89 0.07 -28.74
C ILE A 180 3.03 -1.06 -28.19
N GLU A 181 1.98 -1.41 -28.91
CA GLU A 181 1.23 -2.64 -28.65
C GLU A 181 2.03 -3.80 -29.23
N GLY A 182 2.27 -4.84 -28.44
CA GLY A 182 2.91 -6.05 -28.93
C GLY A 182 3.46 -6.95 -27.84
N LYS A 183 3.58 -8.23 -28.19
CA LYS A 183 4.17 -9.25 -27.34
C LYS A 183 5.67 -9.36 -27.59
N ILE A 184 6.46 -9.21 -26.52
CA ILE A 184 7.90 -9.46 -26.56
C ILE A 184 8.14 -10.98 -26.67
N THR A 185 8.88 -11.39 -27.68
CA THR A 185 9.26 -12.79 -27.92
C THR A 185 10.64 -13.11 -27.39
N GLN A 186 11.56 -12.14 -27.43
CA GLN A 186 12.94 -12.33 -26.98
C GLN A 186 13.52 -11.06 -26.37
N VAL A 187 14.31 -11.26 -25.30
CA VAL A 187 15.17 -10.23 -24.70
C VAL A 187 16.60 -10.57 -25.09
N VAL A 188 17.25 -9.71 -25.86
CA VAL A 188 18.61 -9.93 -26.33
C VAL A 188 19.58 -9.20 -25.41
N LEU A 189 20.57 -9.93 -24.90
CA LEU A 189 21.62 -9.40 -24.04
C LEU A 189 22.91 -9.18 -24.85
N ASP A 190 23.60 -8.09 -24.56
CA ASP A 190 24.95 -7.84 -25.04
C ASP A 190 25.93 -8.83 -24.39
N LYS A 191 26.77 -9.47 -25.22
CA LYS A 191 27.64 -10.57 -24.76
C LYS A 191 28.80 -10.11 -23.89
N GLU A 192 29.23 -8.85 -24.03
CA GLU A 192 30.38 -8.32 -23.30
C GLU A 192 29.97 -7.71 -21.97
N SER A 193 28.92 -6.87 -21.96
CA SER A 193 28.47 -6.15 -20.77
C SER A 193 27.39 -6.87 -19.96
N GLY A 194 26.68 -7.84 -20.56
CA GLY A 194 25.51 -8.47 -19.97
C GLY A 194 24.29 -7.54 -19.85
N ASN A 195 24.34 -6.35 -20.45
CA ASN A 195 23.22 -5.43 -20.51
C ASN A 195 22.15 -5.93 -21.49
N ILE A 196 20.91 -5.47 -21.30
CA ILE A 196 19.85 -5.64 -22.30
C ILE A 196 20.21 -4.75 -23.50
N ASP A 197 20.34 -5.36 -24.67
CA ASP A 197 20.65 -4.69 -25.92
C ASP A 197 19.37 -4.23 -26.62
N TYR A 198 18.42 -5.15 -26.85
CA TYR A 198 17.10 -4.85 -27.43
C TYR A 198 16.07 -5.94 -27.13
N LEU A 199 14.81 -5.64 -27.45
CA LEU A 199 13.66 -6.53 -27.37
C LEU A 199 13.19 -6.84 -28.80
N ASP A 200 13.00 -8.12 -29.12
CA ASP A 200 12.28 -8.53 -30.33
C ASP A 200 10.78 -8.70 -30.00
N LEU A 201 9.93 -8.12 -30.84
CA LEU A 201 8.47 -8.26 -30.76
C LEU A 201 7.96 -9.30 -31.76
N ALA A 202 6.76 -9.82 -31.51
CA ALA A 202 6.14 -10.84 -32.33
C ALA A 202 5.87 -10.41 -33.78
N ASP A 203 5.75 -9.10 -34.03
CA ASP A 203 5.57 -8.51 -35.38
C ASP A 203 6.91 -8.30 -36.12
N GLY A 204 8.03 -8.70 -35.52
CA GLY A 204 9.38 -8.52 -36.07
C GLY A 204 10.02 -7.17 -35.76
N GLN A 205 9.33 -6.25 -35.06
CA GLN A 205 9.92 -5.00 -34.64
C GLN A 205 10.98 -5.21 -33.55
N ARG A 206 12.06 -4.43 -33.62
CA ARG A 206 13.07 -4.33 -32.57
C ARG A 206 12.93 -3.04 -31.78
N VAL A 207 12.86 -3.17 -30.45
CA VAL A 207 12.81 -2.03 -29.54
C VAL A 207 14.12 -1.99 -28.75
N ARG A 208 14.92 -0.95 -28.99
CA ARG A 208 16.20 -0.69 -28.31
C ARG A 208 16.05 0.51 -27.39
N GLY A 209 16.70 0.46 -26.23
CA GLY A 209 16.81 1.55 -25.27
C GLY A 209 18.13 1.48 -24.52
N ASP A 210 18.47 2.57 -23.82
CA ASP A 210 19.67 2.67 -22.98
C ASP A 210 19.41 2.10 -21.59
N LEU A 211 18.21 2.35 -21.06
CA LEU A 211 17.72 1.86 -19.76
C LEU A 211 16.35 1.18 -19.96
N TYR A 212 16.10 0.12 -19.21
CA TYR A 212 14.86 -0.64 -19.25
C TYR A 212 14.17 -0.65 -17.90
N LEU A 213 12.84 -0.47 -17.89
CA LEU A 213 12.01 -0.71 -16.71
C LEU A 213 11.22 -2.01 -16.89
N ASP A 214 11.43 -2.98 -16.01
CA ASP A 214 10.64 -4.21 -15.96
C ASP A 214 9.38 -3.99 -15.13
N CYS A 215 8.25 -3.80 -15.82
CA CYS A 215 6.90 -3.72 -15.26
C CYS A 215 6.05 -4.92 -15.72
N SER A 216 6.68 -6.04 -16.11
CA SER A 216 6.03 -7.19 -16.77
C SER A 216 5.21 -8.11 -15.82
N GLY A 217 4.97 -7.65 -14.60
CA GLY A 217 4.21 -8.40 -13.60
C GLY A 217 5.03 -9.51 -12.93
N PHE A 218 4.35 -10.52 -12.38
CA PHE A 218 4.97 -11.68 -11.74
C PHE A 218 5.96 -12.44 -12.63
N ARG A 219 5.85 -12.32 -13.96
CA ARG A 219 6.78 -12.96 -14.90
C ARG A 219 8.21 -12.43 -14.73
N GLY A 220 8.39 -11.14 -14.42
CA GLY A 220 9.70 -10.49 -14.37
C GLY A 220 10.55 -10.82 -15.60
N LEU A 221 10.00 -10.57 -16.78
CA LEU A 221 10.54 -10.95 -18.08
C LEU A 221 12.00 -10.50 -18.25
N LEU A 222 12.33 -9.30 -17.78
CA LEU A 222 13.70 -8.79 -17.90
C LEU A 222 14.50 -9.21 -16.68
N ILE A 223 14.05 -8.86 -15.47
CA ILE A 223 14.87 -8.95 -14.27
C ILE A 223 15.07 -10.39 -13.78
N LYS A 224 14.01 -11.21 -13.80
CA LYS A 224 14.05 -12.62 -13.36
C LYS A 224 14.40 -13.56 -14.50
N GLN A 225 13.81 -13.38 -15.68
CA GLN A 225 13.98 -14.34 -16.78
C GLN A 225 15.21 -14.06 -17.64
N ALA A 226 15.45 -12.82 -18.08
CA ALA A 226 16.61 -12.51 -18.92
C ALA A 226 17.89 -12.35 -18.08
N LEU A 227 17.84 -11.52 -17.04
CA LEU A 227 18.99 -11.18 -16.19
C LEU A 227 19.22 -12.15 -15.02
N LYS A 228 18.32 -13.11 -14.81
CA LYS A 228 18.45 -14.19 -13.81
C LYS A 228 18.73 -13.69 -12.39
N VAL A 229 18.16 -12.56 -12.01
CA VAL A 229 18.25 -12.10 -10.61
C VAL A 229 17.46 -13.05 -9.71
N GLU A 230 18.11 -13.49 -8.64
CA GLU A 230 17.51 -14.37 -7.64
C GLU A 230 16.31 -13.72 -6.94
N TYR A 231 15.39 -14.55 -6.47
CA TYR A 231 14.22 -14.14 -5.72
C TYR A 231 14.35 -14.61 -4.27
N GLU A 232 14.30 -13.65 -3.35
CA GLU A 232 14.30 -13.91 -1.91
C GLU A 232 12.87 -14.23 -1.47
N ASP A 233 12.65 -15.49 -1.12
CA ASP A 233 11.38 -16.00 -0.63
C ASP A 233 11.17 -15.65 0.85
N TYR A 234 10.00 -15.09 1.18
CA TYR A 234 9.58 -14.74 2.54
C TYR A 234 8.51 -15.69 3.10
N SER A 235 8.25 -16.83 2.45
CA SER A 235 7.22 -17.80 2.85
C SER A 235 7.47 -18.42 4.22
N GLN A 236 8.69 -18.37 4.77
CA GLN A 236 8.95 -18.74 6.17
C GLN A 236 8.25 -17.81 7.19
N TRP A 237 7.88 -16.59 6.79
CA TRP A 237 7.21 -15.62 7.67
C TRP A 237 5.79 -15.27 7.21
N LEU A 238 5.53 -15.29 5.90
CA LEU A 238 4.25 -14.94 5.31
C LEU A 238 3.66 -16.16 4.62
N GLN A 239 2.71 -16.83 5.29
CA GLN A 239 2.22 -18.15 4.90
C GLN A 239 1.20 -18.14 3.74
N CYS A 240 0.58 -16.99 3.47
CA CYS A 240 -0.40 -16.85 2.41
C CYS A 240 0.27 -16.83 1.03
N ASP A 241 -0.28 -17.60 0.08
CA ASP A 241 0.29 -17.79 -1.27
C ASP A 241 -0.79 -17.82 -2.38
N ARG A 242 -2.04 -17.60 -2.00
CA ARG A 242 -3.19 -17.54 -2.89
C ARG A 242 -4.08 -16.35 -2.57
N ALA A 243 -4.75 -15.84 -3.60
CA ALA A 243 -5.87 -14.95 -3.44
C ALA A 243 -6.98 -15.25 -4.46
N ILE A 244 -8.23 -15.01 -4.08
CA ILE A 244 -9.36 -15.00 -5.03
C ILE A 244 -10.03 -13.64 -4.97
N ALA A 245 -10.08 -12.97 -6.11
CA ALA A 245 -10.75 -11.69 -6.30
C ALA A 245 -12.16 -11.88 -6.85
N MET A 246 -13.17 -11.21 -6.28
CA MET A 246 -14.56 -11.27 -6.75
C MET A 246 -15.29 -9.93 -6.51
N PRO A 247 -15.54 -9.13 -7.56
CA PRO A 247 -16.31 -7.91 -7.42
C PRO A 247 -17.79 -8.21 -7.14
N THR A 248 -18.43 -7.36 -6.35
CA THR A 248 -19.87 -7.38 -6.09
C THR A 248 -20.48 -6.04 -6.47
N GLU A 249 -21.82 -5.98 -6.50
CA GLU A 249 -22.54 -4.71 -6.48
C GLU A 249 -22.03 -3.79 -5.36
N ALA A 250 -22.19 -2.47 -5.54
CA ALA A 250 -21.72 -1.48 -4.58
C ALA A 250 -22.45 -1.64 -3.23
N SER A 251 -21.69 -1.86 -2.17
CA SER A 251 -22.23 -1.89 -0.80
C SER A 251 -22.69 -0.50 -0.35
N GLN A 252 -23.81 -0.44 0.36
CA GLN A 252 -24.34 0.79 0.97
C GLN A 252 -24.51 0.62 2.49
N PRO A 253 -24.10 1.62 3.32
CA PRO A 253 -23.39 2.85 2.94
C PRO A 253 -21.95 2.55 2.49
N ARG A 254 -21.35 3.44 1.68
CA ARG A 254 -19.95 3.29 1.27
C ARG A 254 -19.02 3.71 2.41
N ARG A 255 -18.45 2.72 3.07
CA ARG A 255 -17.48 2.89 4.16
C ARG A 255 -16.23 3.65 3.67
N PRO A 256 -15.79 4.74 4.32
CA PRO A 256 -14.57 5.44 3.94
C PRO A 256 -13.31 4.74 4.48
N TYR A 257 -13.28 3.40 4.48
CA TYR A 257 -12.15 2.59 4.97
C TYR A 257 -12.16 1.22 4.29
N THR A 258 -10.98 0.58 4.23
CA THR A 258 -10.85 -0.82 3.78
C THR A 258 -11.18 -1.74 4.96
N ARG A 259 -11.90 -2.85 4.72
CA ARG A 259 -12.04 -3.93 5.72
C ARG A 259 -11.04 -5.03 5.44
N ALA A 260 -10.36 -5.50 6.47
CA ALA A 260 -9.50 -6.68 6.47
C ALA A 260 -10.00 -7.64 7.57
N THR A 261 -10.78 -8.64 7.19
CA THR A 261 -11.40 -9.58 8.14
C THR A 261 -10.68 -10.92 8.14
N ALA A 262 -10.04 -11.26 9.26
CA ALA A 262 -9.36 -12.54 9.45
C ALA A 262 -10.35 -13.73 9.43
N HIS A 263 -9.93 -14.84 8.83
CA HIS A 263 -10.63 -16.13 8.85
C HIS A 263 -9.66 -17.26 9.20
N LYS A 264 -10.09 -18.52 9.15
CA LYS A 264 -9.33 -19.69 9.64
C LYS A 264 -7.91 -19.89 9.09
N ALA A 265 -7.57 -19.31 7.94
CA ALA A 265 -6.35 -19.60 7.17
C ALA A 265 -5.86 -18.41 6.33
N GLY A 266 -6.14 -17.18 6.78
CA GLY A 266 -5.90 -15.96 6.02
C GLY A 266 -6.92 -14.86 6.36
N TRP A 267 -7.25 -14.01 5.40
CA TRP A 267 -8.15 -12.88 5.59
C TRP A 267 -8.89 -12.48 4.31
N CYS A 268 -10.01 -11.77 4.46
CA CYS A 268 -10.77 -11.19 3.35
C CYS A 268 -10.60 -9.67 3.31
N TRP A 269 -10.54 -9.09 2.11
CA TRP A 269 -10.62 -7.64 1.91
C TRP A 269 -11.98 -7.22 1.37
N GLN A 270 -12.39 -6.01 1.73
CA GLN A 270 -13.47 -5.28 1.05
C GLN A 270 -13.08 -3.82 0.82
N ILE A 271 -13.17 -3.40 -0.44
CA ILE A 271 -12.72 -2.10 -0.94
C ILE A 271 -13.90 -1.44 -1.67
N PRO A 272 -14.59 -0.46 -1.04
CA PRO A 272 -15.74 0.19 -1.65
C PRO A 272 -15.32 1.17 -2.75
N LEU A 273 -15.90 1.03 -3.94
CA LEU A 273 -15.82 1.99 -5.05
C LEU A 273 -17.19 2.66 -5.26
N GLN A 274 -17.27 3.64 -6.16
CA GLN A 274 -18.55 4.31 -6.41
C GLN A 274 -19.61 3.40 -7.05
N HIS A 275 -19.22 2.48 -7.93
CA HIS A 275 -20.13 1.63 -8.71
C HIS A 275 -20.10 0.13 -8.35
N ARG A 276 -19.14 -0.31 -7.52
CA ARG A 276 -18.99 -1.71 -7.09
C ARG A 276 -18.23 -1.78 -5.77
N THR A 277 -18.20 -2.97 -5.17
CA THR A 277 -17.25 -3.27 -4.09
C THR A 277 -16.26 -4.33 -4.57
N GLY A 278 -14.97 -4.04 -4.42
CA GLY A 278 -13.90 -5.01 -4.65
C GLY A 278 -13.76 -5.91 -3.44
N ASN A 279 -14.04 -7.20 -3.59
CA ASN A 279 -13.85 -8.18 -2.51
C ASN A 279 -12.79 -9.20 -2.92
N GLY A 280 -12.17 -9.80 -1.93
CA GLY A 280 -11.38 -10.98 -2.14
C GLY A 280 -10.92 -11.63 -0.85
N ILE A 281 -10.31 -12.79 -1.01
CA ILE A 281 -9.78 -13.61 0.08
C ILE A 281 -8.32 -13.88 -0.21
N VAL A 282 -7.46 -13.72 0.78
CA VAL A 282 -6.04 -14.10 0.79
C VAL A 282 -5.91 -15.29 1.74
N TYR A 283 -5.30 -16.38 1.30
CA TYR A 283 -5.19 -17.60 2.09
C TYR A 283 -3.92 -18.38 1.80
N SER A 284 -3.59 -19.30 2.70
CA SER A 284 -2.51 -20.27 2.52
C SER A 284 -3.05 -21.57 1.96
N SER A 285 -2.53 -21.98 0.80
CA SER A 285 -2.88 -23.25 0.14
C SER A 285 -2.53 -24.49 0.96
N GLN A 286 -1.64 -24.36 1.95
CA GLN A 286 -1.31 -25.43 2.90
C GLN A 286 -2.43 -25.70 3.91
N TYR A 287 -3.30 -24.72 4.18
CA TYR A 287 -4.32 -24.77 5.23
C TYR A 287 -5.76 -24.70 4.70
N MET A 288 -5.96 -24.35 3.43
CA MET A 288 -7.29 -24.15 2.83
C MET A 288 -7.25 -24.36 1.31
N SER A 289 -8.21 -25.11 0.77
CA SER A 289 -8.33 -25.33 -0.68
C SER A 289 -9.01 -24.15 -1.39
N ASP A 290 -8.82 -24.05 -2.71
CA ASP A 290 -9.43 -23.00 -3.55
C ASP A 290 -10.98 -23.02 -3.48
N ASP A 291 -11.59 -24.22 -3.44
CA ASP A 291 -13.05 -24.38 -3.35
C ASP A 291 -13.60 -23.94 -1.99
N GLU A 292 -12.88 -24.26 -0.91
CA GLU A 292 -13.23 -23.77 0.42
C GLU A 292 -13.09 -22.25 0.48
N ALA A 293 -12.02 -21.69 -0.07
CA ALA A 293 -11.74 -20.25 -0.07
C ALA A 293 -12.82 -19.48 -0.84
N LEU A 294 -13.19 -19.96 -2.03
CA LEU A 294 -14.27 -19.37 -2.82
C LEU A 294 -15.62 -19.45 -2.08
N SER A 295 -15.90 -20.58 -1.43
CA SER A 295 -17.14 -20.77 -0.66
C SER A 295 -17.20 -19.83 0.55
N LEU A 296 -16.08 -19.60 1.23
CA LEU A 296 -15.97 -18.63 2.33
C LEU A 296 -16.17 -17.21 1.82
N LEU A 297 -15.50 -16.82 0.75
CA LEU A 297 -15.63 -15.49 0.15
C LEU A 297 -17.08 -15.19 -0.25
N LYS A 298 -17.78 -16.14 -0.89
CA LYS A 298 -19.20 -15.98 -1.25
C LYS A 298 -20.13 -15.77 -0.06
N LYS A 299 -19.80 -16.32 1.10
CA LYS A 299 -20.56 -16.12 2.35
C LYS A 299 -20.21 -14.81 3.05
N HIS A 300 -19.03 -14.26 2.79
CA HIS A 300 -18.51 -13.07 3.46
C HIS A 300 -18.96 -11.76 2.80
N VAL A 301 -19.26 -11.77 1.50
CA VAL A 301 -19.62 -10.54 0.77
C VAL A 301 -21.02 -10.02 1.12
N ASP A 302 -21.16 -8.69 1.16
CA ASP A 302 -22.41 -7.99 1.54
C ASP A 302 -23.43 -7.91 0.38
N SER A 303 -23.04 -8.23 -0.86
CA SER A 303 -23.85 -7.99 -2.06
C SER A 303 -23.59 -9.03 -3.16
N ALA A 304 -24.44 -9.05 -4.19
CA ALA A 304 -24.37 -10.05 -5.26
C ALA A 304 -23.05 -9.93 -6.07
N PRO A 305 -22.38 -11.04 -6.42
CA PRO A 305 -21.23 -11.03 -7.32
C PRO A 305 -21.61 -10.55 -8.73
N ILE A 306 -20.79 -9.65 -9.30
CA ILE A 306 -21.02 -9.07 -10.65
C ILE A 306 -19.95 -9.46 -11.68
N GLY A 307 -19.07 -10.39 -11.32
CA GLY A 307 -17.98 -10.84 -12.19
C GLY A 307 -17.48 -12.23 -11.82
N LYS A 308 -16.70 -12.85 -12.71
CA LYS A 308 -16.10 -14.15 -12.44
C LYS A 308 -14.99 -14.02 -11.41
N PRO A 309 -14.94 -14.90 -10.40
CA PRO A 309 -13.81 -14.96 -9.48
C PRO A 309 -12.50 -15.20 -10.22
N ARG A 310 -11.43 -14.51 -9.81
CA ARG A 310 -10.09 -14.69 -10.36
C ARG A 310 -9.13 -15.16 -9.27
N THR A 311 -8.62 -16.37 -9.42
CA THR A 311 -7.56 -16.91 -8.57
C THR A 311 -6.21 -16.37 -8.98
N ILE A 312 -5.41 -15.96 -8.00
CA ILE A 312 -4.06 -15.43 -8.13
C ILE A 312 -3.17 -16.29 -7.25
N GLN A 313 -2.05 -16.74 -7.81
CA GLN A 313 -0.99 -17.41 -7.07
C GLN A 313 0.18 -16.44 -6.94
N PHE A 314 0.79 -16.40 -5.76
CA PHE A 314 1.93 -15.55 -5.51
C PHE A 314 2.87 -16.17 -4.48
N THR A 315 4.11 -15.68 -4.47
CA THR A 315 5.10 -15.97 -3.43
C THR A 315 5.46 -14.63 -2.80
N PRO A 316 5.33 -14.46 -1.48
CA PRO A 316 5.77 -13.25 -0.82
C PRO A 316 7.29 -13.16 -0.87
N GLY A 317 7.82 -11.98 -1.21
CA GLY A 317 9.26 -11.82 -1.37
C GLY A 317 9.65 -10.67 -2.30
N ARG A 318 10.95 -10.57 -2.57
CA ARG A 318 11.52 -9.59 -3.50
C ARG A 318 12.64 -10.18 -4.33
N VAL A 319 12.96 -9.57 -5.45
CA VAL A 319 14.24 -9.85 -6.12
C VAL A 319 15.40 -9.40 -5.23
N ALA A 320 16.52 -10.12 -5.29
CA ALA A 320 17.72 -9.77 -4.53
C ALA A 320 18.28 -8.40 -4.92
N ARG A 321 18.09 -7.99 -6.19
CA ARG A 321 18.49 -6.68 -6.72
C ARG A 321 17.40 -6.12 -7.61
N GLN A 322 16.76 -5.03 -7.17
CA GLN A 322 15.72 -4.36 -7.95
C GLN A 322 16.30 -3.65 -9.19
N TRP A 323 17.56 -3.20 -9.14
CA TRP A 323 18.33 -2.68 -10.28
C TRP A 323 19.52 -3.60 -10.59
N GLN A 324 19.49 -4.25 -11.75
CA GLN A 324 20.57 -5.08 -12.30
C GLN A 324 20.92 -4.60 -13.72
N ASN A 325 22.22 -4.51 -14.05
CA ASN A 325 22.68 -3.99 -15.36
C ASN A 325 21.99 -2.66 -15.70
N ASN A 326 21.44 -2.54 -16.91
CA ASN A 326 20.61 -1.43 -17.37
C ASN A 326 19.10 -1.73 -17.25
N CYS A 327 18.70 -2.48 -16.22
CA CYS A 327 17.30 -2.80 -15.95
C CYS A 327 16.92 -2.49 -14.49
N VAL A 328 15.80 -1.78 -14.31
CA VAL A 328 15.16 -1.55 -13.01
C VAL A 328 13.81 -2.22 -13.01
N SER A 329 13.52 -3.04 -12.01
CA SER A 329 12.20 -3.69 -11.88
C SER A 329 11.26 -2.87 -10.99
N LEU A 330 9.98 -2.83 -11.35
CA LEU A 330 8.94 -2.11 -10.62
C LEU A 330 7.68 -2.99 -10.47
N GLY A 331 6.94 -2.78 -9.39
CA GLY A 331 5.72 -3.53 -9.10
C GLY A 331 5.99 -5.02 -8.92
N LEU A 332 5.12 -5.87 -9.46
CA LEU A 332 5.20 -7.33 -9.26
C LEU A 332 6.46 -7.98 -9.87
N ALA A 333 7.19 -7.27 -10.75
CA ALA A 333 8.46 -7.73 -11.27
C ALA A 333 9.58 -7.65 -10.22
N SER A 334 9.52 -6.66 -9.31
CA SER A 334 10.51 -6.47 -8.24
C SER A 334 10.20 -7.27 -6.97
N GLY A 335 8.93 -7.59 -6.72
CA GLY A 335 8.54 -8.30 -5.51
C GLY A 335 7.05 -8.21 -5.27
N PHE A 336 6.58 -8.97 -4.28
CA PHE A 336 5.19 -8.93 -3.86
C PHE A 336 5.08 -9.18 -2.37
N LEU A 337 4.25 -8.37 -1.72
CA LEU A 337 3.75 -8.57 -0.39
C LEU A 337 2.22 -8.48 -0.49
N GLU A 338 1.51 -9.30 0.28
CA GLU A 338 0.06 -9.31 0.29
C GLU A 338 -0.52 -7.90 0.58
N PRO A 339 -1.72 -7.59 0.05
CA PRO A 339 -2.25 -6.22 0.06
C PRO A 339 -2.81 -5.77 1.42
N LEU A 340 -2.34 -6.36 2.53
CA LEU A 340 -2.86 -6.16 3.88
C LEU A 340 -2.83 -4.68 4.30
N GLU A 341 -1.76 -3.98 3.94
CA GLU A 341 -1.54 -2.57 4.28
C GLU A 341 -1.51 -1.65 3.04
N SER A 342 -2.07 -2.12 1.91
CA SER A 342 -2.24 -1.31 0.68
C SER A 342 -0.92 -0.72 0.12
N THR A 343 0.18 -1.48 0.19
CA THR A 343 1.54 -1.00 -0.09
C THR A 343 2.03 -1.22 -1.53
N SER A 344 1.36 -2.04 -2.34
CA SER A 344 1.85 -2.40 -3.68
C SER A 344 2.04 -1.19 -4.60
N LEU A 345 1.07 -0.26 -4.63
CA LEU A 345 1.19 0.99 -5.39
C LEU A 345 2.27 1.93 -4.84
N HIS A 346 2.45 1.94 -3.52
CA HIS A 346 3.47 2.75 -2.90
C HIS A 346 4.88 2.29 -3.29
N LEU A 347 5.13 0.97 -3.31
CA LEU A 347 6.41 0.41 -3.76
C LEU A 347 6.74 0.80 -5.22
N ILE A 348 5.72 0.90 -6.07
CA ILE A 348 5.89 1.45 -7.43
C ILE A 348 6.30 2.92 -7.37
N GLN A 349 5.60 3.75 -6.60
CA GLN A 349 5.91 5.18 -6.45
C GLN A 349 7.33 5.41 -5.94
N SER A 350 7.69 4.70 -4.87
CA SER A 350 9.00 4.81 -4.24
C SER A 350 10.11 4.39 -5.19
N GLY A 351 9.95 3.26 -5.89
CA GLY A 351 10.90 2.82 -6.92
C GLY A 351 11.10 3.84 -8.04
N ILE A 352 10.03 4.50 -8.50
CA ILE A 352 10.11 5.55 -9.52
C ILE A 352 10.84 6.79 -8.98
N ILE A 353 10.47 7.26 -7.79
CA ILE A 353 11.08 8.45 -7.16
C ILE A 353 12.57 8.20 -6.88
N ARG A 354 12.90 7.01 -6.37
CA ARG A 354 14.28 6.57 -6.13
C ARG A 354 15.08 6.54 -7.41
N LEU A 355 14.50 6.03 -8.51
CA LEU A 355 15.15 6.04 -9.82
C LEU A 355 15.40 7.47 -10.31
N ILE A 356 14.45 8.39 -10.13
CA ILE A 356 14.63 9.80 -10.53
C ILE A 356 15.74 10.46 -9.71
N LYS A 357 15.78 10.24 -8.39
CA LYS A 357 16.83 10.78 -7.51
C LYS A 357 18.22 10.24 -7.84
N LEU A 358 18.29 8.96 -8.24
CA LEU A 358 19.52 8.27 -8.61
C LEU A 358 19.68 8.16 -10.13
N PHE A 359 19.03 9.05 -10.90
CA PHE A 359 19.04 8.92 -12.35
C PHE A 359 20.44 9.22 -12.88
N PRO A 360 21.01 8.35 -13.72
CA PRO A 360 22.42 8.46 -14.08
C PRO A 360 22.65 9.53 -15.14
N ASN A 361 23.72 10.30 -14.93
CA ASN A 361 24.29 11.18 -15.96
C ASN A 361 25.63 10.64 -16.52
N GLN A 362 25.99 9.40 -16.16
CA GLN A 362 27.28 8.77 -16.47
C GLN A 362 27.11 7.30 -16.87
N LYS A 363 28.11 6.72 -17.54
CA LYS A 363 28.06 5.30 -17.97
C LYS A 363 28.20 4.31 -16.82
N ASN A 364 29.04 4.62 -15.82
CA ASN A 364 29.22 3.73 -14.68
C ASN A 364 28.07 3.93 -13.69
N LEU A 365 27.23 2.90 -13.57
CA LEU A 365 26.04 2.91 -12.72
C LEU A 365 26.28 2.25 -11.36
N ASP A 366 27.46 1.73 -11.06
CA ASP A 366 27.70 0.83 -9.91
C ASP A 366 27.27 1.43 -8.58
N ALA A 367 27.72 2.66 -8.28
CA ALA A 367 27.36 3.34 -7.04
C ALA A 367 25.86 3.65 -6.95
N LEU A 368 25.24 4.08 -8.05
CA LEU A 368 23.81 4.38 -8.10
C LEU A 368 22.97 3.11 -7.94
N ARG A 369 23.40 2.00 -8.55
CA ARG A 369 22.76 0.67 -8.41
C ARG A 369 22.89 0.14 -7.00
N ALA A 370 24.06 0.23 -6.39
CA ALA A 370 24.29 -0.22 -5.03
C ALA A 370 23.37 0.51 -4.05
N GLU A 371 23.29 1.84 -4.15
CA GLU A 371 22.43 2.63 -3.28
C GLU A 371 20.94 2.41 -3.55
N PHE A 372 20.54 2.31 -4.82
CA PHE A 372 19.15 1.98 -5.17
C PHE A 372 18.73 0.64 -4.57
N ASN A 373 19.59 -0.38 -4.70
CA ASN A 373 19.31 -1.72 -4.20
C ASN A 373 19.26 -1.75 -2.66
N ARG A 374 20.18 -1.05 -1.98
CA ARG A 374 20.17 -0.91 -0.51
C ARG A 374 18.85 -0.32 -0.01
N GLN A 375 18.45 0.84 -0.53
CA GLN A 375 17.21 1.49 -0.14
C GLN A 375 15.97 0.63 -0.47
N SER A 376 15.98 -0.06 -1.62
CA SER A 376 14.87 -0.95 -1.98
C SER A 376 14.73 -2.16 -1.06
N ALA A 377 15.83 -2.75 -0.63
CA ALA A 377 15.84 -3.88 0.27
C ALA A 377 15.29 -3.48 1.64
N GLU A 378 15.82 -2.38 2.20
CA GLU A 378 15.37 -1.84 3.48
C GLU A 378 13.88 -1.50 3.50
N GLU A 379 13.37 -0.88 2.43
CA GLU A 379 11.94 -0.56 2.31
C GLU A 379 11.05 -1.83 2.30
N PHE A 380 11.43 -2.84 1.52
CA PHE A 380 10.69 -4.11 1.48
C PHE A 380 10.72 -4.82 2.83
N GLU A 381 11.86 -4.83 3.52
CA GLU A 381 12.04 -5.48 4.81
C GLU A 381 11.24 -4.78 5.92
N GLN A 382 11.19 -3.46 5.91
CA GLN A 382 10.35 -2.69 6.84
C GLN A 382 8.84 -2.99 6.63
N ILE A 383 8.39 -3.07 5.38
CA ILE A 383 7.00 -3.39 5.07
C ILE A 383 6.69 -4.85 5.43
N ARG A 384 7.60 -5.77 5.11
CA ARG A 384 7.51 -7.18 5.50
C ARG A 384 7.32 -7.30 7.01
N ASP A 385 8.17 -6.66 7.81
CA ASP A 385 8.09 -6.74 9.27
C ASP A 385 6.76 -6.20 9.81
N PHE A 386 6.23 -5.15 9.21
CA PHE A 386 4.93 -4.60 9.58
C PHE A 386 3.77 -5.55 9.24
N ILE A 387 3.84 -6.27 8.11
CA ILE A 387 2.84 -7.30 7.76
C ILE A 387 2.98 -8.51 8.69
N ILE A 388 4.21 -8.98 8.96
CA ILE A 388 4.46 -10.10 9.89
C ILE A 388 3.86 -9.80 11.27
N LEU A 389 3.97 -8.56 11.76
CA LEU A 389 3.40 -8.15 13.05
C LEU A 389 1.93 -8.55 13.18
N HIS A 390 1.14 -8.35 12.11
CA HIS A 390 -0.29 -8.62 12.12
C HIS A 390 -0.62 -10.11 12.32
N TYR A 391 0.26 -10.99 11.85
CA TYR A 391 0.15 -12.42 12.03
C TYR A 391 0.76 -12.88 13.35
N LYS A 392 1.84 -12.24 13.81
CA LYS A 392 2.62 -12.68 14.98
C LYS A 392 1.93 -12.42 16.31
N LEU A 393 1.22 -11.30 16.47
CA LEU A 393 0.58 -10.90 17.73
C LEU A 393 -0.83 -11.49 17.94
N ASN A 394 -1.32 -12.31 17.02
CA ASN A 394 -2.64 -12.94 17.16
C ASN A 394 -2.76 -13.75 18.46
N GLN A 395 -3.98 -13.88 18.98
CA GLN A 395 -4.32 -14.76 20.12
C GLN A 395 -5.42 -15.76 19.71
N ARG A 396 -5.37 -16.23 18.46
CA ARG A 396 -6.35 -17.16 17.90
C ARG A 396 -5.85 -18.59 18.14
N ASP A 397 -6.52 -19.32 19.03
CA ASP A 397 -6.01 -20.62 19.50
C ASP A 397 -6.51 -21.85 18.74
N TYR A 398 -7.68 -21.73 18.09
CA TYR A 398 -8.39 -22.86 17.48
C TYR A 398 -7.90 -23.22 16.07
N ASP A 399 -7.27 -22.28 15.37
CA ASP A 399 -6.90 -22.42 13.97
C ASP A 399 -5.39 -22.77 13.85
N PRO A 400 -5.02 -23.91 13.23
CA PRO A 400 -3.62 -24.32 13.08
C PRO A 400 -2.74 -23.27 12.38
N PHE A 401 -3.28 -22.57 11.37
CA PHE A 401 -2.62 -21.48 10.66
C PHE A 401 -2.18 -20.36 11.62
N TRP A 402 -3.09 -19.89 12.48
CA TRP A 402 -2.82 -18.78 13.39
C TRP A 402 -1.86 -19.17 14.51
N ARG A 403 -1.93 -20.42 14.99
CA ARG A 403 -0.94 -20.97 15.92
C ARG A 403 0.45 -20.97 15.30
N HIS A 404 0.58 -21.47 14.07
CA HIS A 404 1.85 -21.45 13.34
C HIS A 404 2.41 -20.02 13.20
N CYS A 405 1.59 -19.07 12.76
CA CYS A 405 1.98 -17.66 12.64
C CYS A 405 2.43 -17.03 13.97
N ARG A 406 1.83 -17.43 15.10
CA ARG A 406 2.23 -16.95 16.43
C ARG A 406 3.54 -17.56 16.90
N GLU A 407 3.80 -18.83 16.56
CA GLU A 407 4.96 -19.59 17.06
C GLU A 407 6.20 -19.47 16.16
N MET A 408 6.05 -19.10 14.88
CA MET A 408 7.17 -18.96 13.95
C MET A 408 8.21 -17.94 14.45
N SER A 409 9.48 -18.18 14.13
CA SER A 409 10.51 -17.15 14.31
C SER A 409 10.22 -15.96 13.40
N VAL A 410 10.62 -14.77 13.84
CA VAL A 410 10.46 -13.53 13.05
C VAL A 410 11.80 -12.81 13.00
N PRO A 411 12.00 -11.88 12.05
CA PRO A 411 13.24 -11.11 11.95
C PRO A 411 13.61 -10.41 13.27
N ASP A 412 14.91 -10.34 13.56
CA ASP A 412 15.43 -9.69 14.78
C ASP A 412 15.01 -8.23 14.89
N THR A 413 14.89 -7.54 13.74
CA THR A 413 14.38 -6.17 13.62
C THR A 413 12.97 -6.02 14.19
N LEU A 414 12.08 -6.98 13.89
CA LEU A 414 10.71 -6.99 14.42
C LEU A 414 10.70 -7.40 15.90
N THR A 415 11.46 -8.42 16.28
CA THR A 415 11.60 -8.87 17.68
C THR A 415 12.04 -7.73 18.58
N ALA A 416 13.10 -6.99 18.20
CA ALA A 416 13.61 -5.86 18.95
C ALA A 416 12.58 -4.72 19.05
N LYS A 417 11.83 -4.45 17.98
CA LYS A 417 10.80 -3.40 17.97
C LYS A 417 9.63 -3.74 18.90
N MET A 418 9.14 -4.97 18.88
CA MET A 418 8.08 -5.42 19.80
C MET A 418 8.54 -5.39 21.25
N ALA A 419 9.77 -5.85 21.54
CA ALA A 419 10.34 -5.82 22.87
C ALA A 419 10.47 -4.39 23.41
N LEU A 420 10.96 -3.46 22.59
CA LEU A 420 11.10 -2.04 22.95
C LEU A 420 9.73 -1.40 23.26
N PHE A 421 8.73 -1.65 22.41
CA PHE A 421 7.39 -1.13 22.62
C PHE A 421 6.73 -1.72 23.88
N SER A 422 6.86 -3.03 24.10
CA SER A 422 6.33 -3.68 25.29
C SER A 422 6.97 -3.19 26.59
N ALA A 423 8.26 -2.84 26.57
CA ALA A 423 8.96 -2.36 27.76
C ALA A 423 8.52 -0.93 28.16
N SER A 424 8.37 -0.02 27.20
CA SER A 424 8.28 1.43 27.50
C SER A 424 7.33 2.23 26.60
N GLY A 425 6.68 1.58 25.64
CA GLY A 425 5.87 2.25 24.62
C GLY A 425 6.70 3.04 23.61
N VAL A 426 8.03 2.89 23.61
CA VAL A 426 8.92 3.54 22.65
C VAL A 426 8.91 2.77 21.33
N ILE A 427 8.95 3.48 20.23
CA ILE A 427 9.01 2.90 18.88
C ILE A 427 10.24 3.48 18.20
N ASN A 428 11.16 2.61 17.79
CA ASN A 428 12.25 3.01 16.92
C ASN A 428 11.71 3.12 15.48
N CYS A 429 11.64 4.34 14.94
CA CYS A 429 11.15 4.62 13.59
C CYS A 429 12.18 5.47 12.83
N PRO A 430 13.05 4.84 11.99
CA PRO A 430 13.98 5.58 11.14
C PRO A 430 13.27 6.63 10.27
N GLN A 431 13.97 7.71 9.92
CA GLN A 431 13.39 8.85 9.19
C GLN A 431 12.75 8.49 7.85
N GLU A 432 13.27 7.47 7.15
CA GLU A 432 12.76 7.01 5.85
C GLU A 432 11.70 5.91 5.97
N SER A 433 11.15 5.67 7.17
CA SER A 433 10.15 4.61 7.38
C SER A 433 8.81 4.96 6.75
N LEU A 434 8.21 4.00 6.04
CA LEU A 434 6.85 4.15 5.52
C LEU A 434 5.81 4.25 6.64
N PHE A 435 5.91 3.36 7.62
CA PHE A 435 4.97 3.28 8.73
C PHE A 435 5.48 4.14 9.90
N SER A 436 4.69 5.14 10.26
CA SER A 436 5.00 6.07 11.35
C SER A 436 4.94 5.40 12.73
N GLU A 437 5.43 6.09 13.76
CA GLU A 437 5.24 5.65 15.15
C GLU A 437 3.76 5.45 15.50
N SER A 438 2.87 6.29 14.96
CA SER A 438 1.42 6.15 15.15
C SER A 438 0.89 4.85 14.56
N ALA A 439 1.34 4.47 13.35
CA ALA A 439 0.93 3.23 12.69
C ALA A 439 1.32 2.00 13.53
N TRP A 440 2.59 1.92 13.95
CA TRP A 440 3.08 0.86 14.83
C TRP A 440 2.34 0.84 16.18
N THR A 441 2.07 2.00 16.79
CA THR A 441 1.31 2.08 18.04
C THR A 441 -0.09 1.51 17.88
N GLN A 442 -0.83 1.93 16.84
CA GLN A 442 -2.21 1.49 16.60
C GLN A 442 -2.30 -0.02 16.37
N VAL A 443 -1.41 -0.60 15.57
CA VAL A 443 -1.41 -2.04 15.30
C VAL A 443 -1.00 -2.84 16.54
N MET A 444 0.06 -2.45 17.24
CA MET A 444 0.51 -3.16 18.44
C MET A 444 -0.55 -3.12 19.55
N LEU A 445 -1.14 -1.96 19.84
CA LEU A 445 -2.23 -1.83 20.82
C LEU A 445 -3.49 -2.58 20.37
N GLY A 446 -3.85 -2.49 19.09
CA GLY A 446 -5.01 -3.18 18.50
C GLY A 446 -4.88 -4.70 18.51
N GLN A 447 -3.65 -5.20 18.51
CA GLN A 447 -3.32 -6.61 18.68
C GLN A 447 -2.88 -6.97 20.11
N GLY A 448 -3.28 -6.15 21.09
CA GLY A 448 -3.18 -6.50 22.52
C GLY A 448 -1.77 -6.41 23.11
N LEU A 449 -0.79 -5.91 22.38
CA LEU A 449 0.54 -5.66 22.93
C LEU A 449 0.52 -4.36 23.72
N MET A 450 0.43 -4.47 25.05
CA MET A 450 0.45 -3.31 25.95
C MET A 450 1.85 -2.96 26.45
N PRO A 451 2.24 -1.68 26.42
CA PRO A 451 3.43 -1.20 27.10
C PRO A 451 3.33 -1.36 28.63
N SER A 452 4.42 -1.78 29.26
CA SER A 452 4.52 -1.91 30.72
C SER A 452 4.67 -0.58 31.44
N SER A 453 5.08 0.47 30.74
CA SER A 453 5.29 1.80 31.33
C SER A 453 5.10 2.93 30.31
N ALA A 454 4.76 4.12 30.81
CA ALA A 454 4.76 5.36 30.04
C ALA A 454 6.10 6.09 30.17
N HIS A 455 6.38 7.01 29.25
CA HIS A 455 7.54 7.88 29.37
C HIS A 455 7.41 8.80 30.59
N PRO A 456 8.46 9.02 31.42
CA PRO A 456 8.35 9.81 32.66
C PRO A 456 7.85 11.24 32.47
N LEU A 457 8.13 11.86 31.32
CA LEU A 457 7.60 13.20 30.98
C LEU A 457 6.07 13.24 30.90
N ALA A 458 5.38 12.11 30.73
CA ALA A 458 3.93 12.06 30.80
C ALA A 458 3.40 12.40 32.21
N GLY A 459 4.21 12.21 33.25
CA GLY A 459 3.92 12.64 34.62
C GLY A 459 4.11 14.14 34.88
N ALA A 460 4.48 14.93 33.86
CA ALA A 460 4.55 16.39 34.00
C ALA A 460 3.17 17.04 34.18
N LEU A 461 2.10 16.38 33.74
CA LEU A 461 0.72 16.77 34.02
C LEU A 461 0.19 16.00 35.23
N SER A 462 -0.59 16.66 36.08
CA SER A 462 -1.36 15.95 37.11
C SER A 462 -2.40 15.02 36.47
N GLN A 463 -2.90 14.05 37.24
CA GLN A 463 -3.96 13.16 36.76
C GLN A 463 -5.23 13.94 36.36
N GLU A 464 -5.57 15.00 37.11
CA GLU A 464 -6.69 15.90 36.78
C GLU A 464 -6.46 16.64 35.46
N GLN A 465 -5.26 17.20 35.25
CA GLN A 465 -4.90 17.89 34.01
C GLN A 465 -4.89 16.94 32.81
N THR A 466 -4.43 15.70 33.01
CA THR A 466 -4.44 14.66 31.97
C THR A 466 -5.87 14.29 31.61
N ALA A 467 -6.73 14.05 32.61
CA ALA A 467 -8.14 13.75 32.39
C ALA A 467 -8.87 14.89 31.68
N GLU A 468 -8.63 16.14 32.07
CA GLU A 468 -9.21 17.32 31.42
C GLU A 468 -8.74 17.47 29.96
N LEU A 469 -7.44 17.27 29.69
CA LEU A 469 -6.89 17.29 28.34
C LEU A 469 -7.57 16.25 27.45
N LEU A 470 -7.63 15.00 27.92
CA LEU A 470 -8.27 13.90 27.19
C LEU A 470 -9.77 14.16 26.97
N HIS A 471 -10.48 14.62 28.00
CA HIS A 471 -11.90 14.98 27.87
C HIS A 471 -12.12 16.06 26.80
N ASN A 472 -11.31 17.12 26.82
CA ASN A 472 -11.39 18.19 25.84
C ASN A 472 -11.06 17.73 24.42
N LEU A 473 -10.01 16.92 24.24
CA LEU A 473 -9.67 16.33 22.94
C LEU A 473 -10.82 15.50 22.37
N ASN A 474 -11.37 14.59 23.18
CA ASN A 474 -12.50 13.77 22.77
C ASN A 474 -13.73 14.63 22.38
N ARG A 475 -14.02 15.69 23.15
CA ARG A 475 -15.12 16.62 22.87
C ARG A 475 -14.91 17.37 21.55
N ILE A 476 -13.69 17.83 21.25
CA ILE A 476 -13.38 18.54 20.00
C ILE A 476 -13.54 17.59 18.81
N ILE A 477 -13.00 16.37 18.91
CA ILE A 477 -13.09 15.34 17.86
C ILE A 477 -14.55 14.93 17.61
N THR A 478 -15.32 14.70 18.67
CA THR A 478 -16.75 14.34 18.56
C THR A 478 -17.53 15.45 17.87
N LYS A 479 -17.41 16.70 18.34
CA LYS A 479 -18.08 17.86 17.71
C LYS A 479 -17.68 18.04 16.24
N THR A 480 -16.42 17.81 15.91
CA THR A 480 -15.91 17.92 14.53
C THR A 480 -16.55 16.84 13.67
N THR A 481 -16.56 15.59 14.14
CA THR A 481 -17.17 14.44 13.44
C THR A 481 -18.67 14.63 13.25
N ASP A 482 -19.38 15.14 14.25
CA ASP A 482 -20.83 15.39 14.17
C ASP A 482 -21.17 16.41 13.08
N ALA A 483 -20.32 17.42 12.87
CA ALA A 483 -20.51 18.45 11.87
C ALA A 483 -20.12 18.02 10.43
N MET A 484 -19.40 16.91 10.26
CA MET A 484 -18.98 16.43 8.94
C MET A 484 -20.16 15.88 8.12
N ALA A 485 -20.09 16.07 6.80
CA ALA A 485 -20.99 15.43 5.85
C ALA A 485 -20.83 13.90 5.83
N SER A 486 -21.88 13.18 5.42
CA SER A 486 -21.75 11.76 5.11
C SER A 486 -20.80 11.58 3.91
N HIS A 487 -20.06 10.47 3.89
CA HIS A 487 -19.13 10.18 2.80
C HIS A 487 -19.85 10.08 1.45
N ASP A 488 -21.05 9.50 1.45
CA ASP A 488 -21.88 9.38 0.25
C ASP A 488 -22.37 10.73 -0.28
N ASP A 489 -22.77 11.65 0.60
CA ASP A 489 -23.20 12.99 0.18
C ASP A 489 -22.02 13.82 -0.31
N TYR A 490 -20.85 13.71 0.33
CA TYR A 490 -19.64 14.37 -0.12
C TYR A 490 -19.23 13.90 -1.53
N LEU A 491 -19.24 12.59 -1.77
CA LEU A 491 -18.98 12.01 -3.10
C LEU A 491 -19.96 12.55 -4.15
N LYS A 492 -21.27 12.50 -3.86
CA LYS A 492 -22.32 12.99 -4.77
C LYS A 492 -22.14 14.45 -5.13
N GLN A 493 -21.76 15.28 -4.17
CA GLN A 493 -21.62 16.72 -4.36
C GLN A 493 -20.36 17.10 -5.16
N HIS A 494 -19.24 16.39 -4.97
CA HIS A 494 -17.93 16.84 -5.47
C HIS A 494 -17.34 15.98 -6.58
N CYS A 495 -17.53 14.66 -6.54
CA CYS A 495 -16.82 13.72 -7.41
C CYS A 495 -17.65 12.51 -7.84
N ALA A 496 -18.95 12.69 -8.04
CA ALA A 496 -19.83 11.66 -8.59
C ALA A 496 -19.30 11.15 -9.94
N ALA A 497 -18.92 9.87 -9.97
CA ALA A 497 -18.47 9.22 -11.19
C ALA A 497 -19.67 8.85 -12.06
N GLN A 498 -19.55 9.05 -13.37
CA GLN A 498 -20.59 8.62 -14.30
C GLN A 498 -20.62 7.09 -14.36
N SER A 499 -21.81 6.50 -14.30
CA SER A 499 -21.98 5.08 -14.61
C SER A 499 -21.70 4.90 -16.10
N GLU A 500 -20.64 4.19 -16.46
CA GLU A 500 -20.50 3.72 -17.84
C GLU A 500 -21.61 2.67 -18.05
N HIS A 501 -22.56 2.99 -18.94
CA HIS A 501 -23.64 2.08 -19.34
C HIS A 501 -23.11 0.93 -20.20
#